data_AF-W6KXS9-F1
#
_entry.id   AF-W6KXS9-F1
#
_cell.length_a   1.000
_cell.length_b   1.000
_cell.length_c   1.000
_cell.angle_alpha   90.00
_cell.angle_beta   90.00
_cell.angle_gamma   90.00
#
_symmetry.space_group_name_H-M   'P 1'
#
loop_
_entity.id
_entity.type
_entity.pdbx_description
1 polymer ?
#
loop_
_entity_poly.entity_id
_entity_poly.type
_entity_poly.pdbx_seq_one_letter_code
_entity_poly.pdbx_strand_id
1 'polypeptide(L)'
;MQDMFVRSKGPRVVILITTNQVDDTLCYSVGSAHLSGLPVVVVGYKMRYRGFLSKFDFVTRAIENAELKPEDVIIAMDSGTIFTGADLNPFLDRFIAESAASPEELDALAVRQGRAMAPVLISAEAGCWTPNIYETEITCKMGYESAYQQVREYAAAHPEHELSLPFDLSPRRHLNAGSVIARVWAYKELIAHKNKLMRMQKARYYAKYGWYCDQSIYAALYLDLIAWEVKRDVFSMPMDERQAARSCYGVRAGLYGIEYNGELSALHTIALTHLSELHDENWREYLRVYGLGLTHSQELTDLKGMKRFVDDLYKRAYTAHGENIYTRLAVPRWVGGKTATRETRITLTPPLLALKPKLIDTVNNNAICRTFPVVYHIADLEQNFTKVQKMGLTSFGLRWFVPIVHDPKAKLRAMQYLASAPWFLSTHNAIIKGFYHAKCGFPFEKAIQQAEDH
;
A
#
# COMPACT_ATOMS: atom_id res chain seq x y z
N MET A 1 3.85 -13.99 -20.67
CA MET A 1 4.14 -12.85 -19.76
C MET A 1 2.90 -12.06 -19.37
N GLN A 2 1.79 -12.07 -20.12
CA GLN A 2 0.57 -11.33 -19.76
C GLN A 2 0.06 -11.61 -18.33
N ASP A 3 0.26 -12.84 -17.85
CA ASP A 3 -0.13 -13.33 -16.53
C ASP A 3 0.45 -12.54 -15.34
N MET A 4 1.53 -11.75 -15.54
CA MET A 4 2.14 -10.97 -14.45
C MET A 4 1.45 -9.63 -14.21
N PHE A 5 0.58 -9.21 -15.13
CA PHE A 5 -0.09 -7.92 -15.05
C PHE A 5 -1.44 -8.06 -14.34
N VAL A 6 -1.71 -7.15 -13.42
CA VAL A 6 -3.06 -6.98 -12.83
C VAL A 6 -4.03 -6.51 -13.91
N ARG A 7 -3.56 -5.69 -14.84
CA ARG A 7 -4.30 -5.22 -16.02
C ARG A 7 -3.46 -5.34 -17.28
N SER A 8 -4.04 -5.92 -18.33
CA SER A 8 -3.39 -6.14 -19.62
C SER A 8 -4.03 -5.37 -20.78
N LYS A 9 -5.13 -4.65 -20.54
CA LYS A 9 -5.81 -3.77 -21.51
C LYS A 9 -5.74 -2.33 -21.01
N GLY A 10 -5.44 -1.38 -21.91
CA GLY A 10 -5.09 -0.01 -21.52
C GLY A 10 -3.69 0.04 -20.90
N PRO A 11 -3.39 1.07 -20.07
CA PRO A 11 -2.18 1.09 -19.26
C PRO A 11 -2.04 -0.19 -18.43
N ARG A 12 -0.94 -0.91 -18.64
CA ARG A 12 -0.66 -2.14 -17.90
C ARG A 12 -0.29 -1.80 -16.47
N VAL A 13 -0.69 -2.65 -15.54
CA VAL A 13 -0.37 -2.48 -14.12
C VAL A 13 0.41 -3.70 -13.64
N VAL A 14 1.58 -3.49 -13.05
CA VAL A 14 2.39 -4.54 -12.43
C VAL A 14 2.65 -4.23 -10.95
N ILE A 15 2.52 -5.24 -10.11
CA ILE A 15 2.89 -5.16 -8.69
C ILE A 15 4.26 -5.79 -8.52
N LEU A 16 5.18 -5.05 -7.92
CA LEU A 16 6.59 -5.39 -7.74
C LEU A 16 6.89 -5.49 -6.24
N ILE A 17 7.22 -6.67 -5.75
CA ILE A 17 7.65 -6.88 -4.36
C ILE A 17 9.16 -6.98 -4.33
N THR A 18 9.82 -6.08 -3.60
CA THR A 18 11.26 -5.90 -3.64
C THR A 18 11.95 -6.74 -2.57
N THR A 19 12.81 -7.66 -3.01
CA THR A 19 13.73 -8.41 -2.16
C THR A 19 14.79 -9.10 -3.02
N ASN A 20 15.98 -9.31 -2.47
CA ASN A 20 17.03 -10.05 -3.15
C ASN A 20 17.04 -11.55 -2.86
N GLN A 21 16.22 -12.01 -1.91
CA GLN A 21 16.20 -13.38 -1.42
C GLN A 21 14.77 -13.89 -1.23
N VAL A 22 14.61 -15.21 -1.22
CA VAL A 22 13.37 -15.87 -0.85
C VAL A 22 13.48 -16.21 0.63
N ASP A 23 12.64 -15.56 1.43
CA ASP A 23 12.50 -15.80 2.88
C ASP A 23 11.02 -15.82 3.27
N ASP A 24 10.74 -16.11 4.54
CA ASP A 24 9.37 -16.21 5.05
C ASP A 24 8.59 -14.91 4.83
N THR A 25 9.22 -13.75 5.03
CA THR A 25 8.58 -12.44 4.83
C THR A 25 8.06 -12.33 3.40
N LEU A 26 8.91 -12.62 2.40
CA LEU A 26 8.50 -12.65 1.00
C LEU A 26 7.38 -13.67 0.74
N CYS A 27 7.50 -14.87 1.31
CA CYS A 27 6.53 -15.94 1.09
C CYS A 27 5.14 -15.58 1.64
N TYR A 28 5.06 -14.94 2.81
CA TYR A 28 3.82 -14.37 3.35
C TYR A 28 3.26 -13.29 2.42
N SER A 29 4.09 -12.35 2.00
CA SER A 29 3.66 -11.23 1.15
C SER A 29 3.05 -11.70 -0.16
N VAL A 30 3.78 -12.50 -0.93
CA VAL A 30 3.27 -12.98 -2.22
C VAL A 30 2.14 -14.00 -2.05
N GLY A 31 2.21 -14.85 -1.02
CA GLY A 31 1.12 -15.76 -0.69
C GLY A 31 -0.19 -14.99 -0.47
N SER A 32 -0.13 -13.91 0.32
CA SER A 32 -1.30 -13.05 0.57
C SER A 32 -1.76 -12.32 -0.70
N ALA A 33 -0.84 -11.91 -1.58
CA ALA A 33 -1.17 -11.30 -2.86
C ALA A 33 -1.95 -12.26 -3.75
N HIS A 34 -1.45 -13.49 -3.90
CA HIS A 34 -2.13 -14.52 -4.68
C HIS A 34 -3.49 -14.88 -4.11
N LEU A 35 -3.60 -15.03 -2.78
CA LEU A 35 -4.88 -15.28 -2.10
C LEU A 35 -5.85 -14.09 -2.22
N SER A 36 -5.33 -12.88 -2.40
CA SER A 36 -6.09 -11.68 -2.76
C SER A 36 -6.36 -11.57 -4.27
N GLY A 37 -5.91 -12.55 -5.05
CA GLY A 37 -6.14 -12.61 -6.47
C GLY A 37 -5.25 -11.72 -7.34
N LEU A 38 -4.13 -11.28 -6.80
CA LEU A 38 -3.24 -10.34 -7.44
C LEU A 38 -1.97 -11.05 -7.92
N PRO A 39 -1.65 -10.99 -9.23
CA PRO A 39 -0.33 -11.39 -9.71
C PRO A 39 0.72 -10.37 -9.27
N VAL A 40 1.89 -10.86 -8.91
CA VAL A 40 3.02 -10.04 -8.45
C VAL A 40 4.32 -10.53 -9.05
N VAL A 41 5.29 -9.62 -9.17
CA VAL A 41 6.66 -9.92 -9.59
C VAL A 41 7.60 -9.61 -8.44
N VAL A 42 8.41 -10.58 -8.04
CA VAL A 42 9.47 -10.35 -7.06
C VAL A 42 10.67 -9.75 -7.76
N VAL A 43 11.07 -8.54 -7.37
CA VAL A 43 12.16 -7.80 -8.00
C VAL A 43 13.39 -7.76 -7.11
N GLY A 44 14.56 -8.00 -7.71
CA GLY A 44 15.83 -8.06 -6.99
C GLY A 44 16.37 -9.47 -6.80
N TYR A 45 15.63 -10.52 -7.18
CA TYR A 45 16.01 -11.90 -6.92
C TYR A 45 17.41 -12.22 -7.47
N LYS A 46 18.31 -12.68 -6.59
CA LYS A 46 19.74 -12.93 -6.88
C LYS A 46 20.54 -11.71 -7.37
N MET A 47 19.98 -10.51 -7.27
CA MET A 47 20.72 -9.27 -7.50
C MET A 47 21.46 -8.88 -6.23
N ARG A 48 22.57 -8.16 -6.37
CA ARG A 48 23.37 -7.71 -5.23
C ARG A 48 22.59 -6.68 -4.42
N TYR A 49 22.40 -6.93 -3.13
CA TYR A 49 21.84 -5.98 -2.19
C TYR A 49 22.93 -5.10 -1.58
N ARG A 50 22.72 -3.78 -1.64
CA ARG A 50 23.62 -2.72 -1.14
C ARG A 50 22.89 -1.79 -0.16
N GLY A 51 21.90 -2.32 0.57
CA GLY A 51 21.04 -1.53 1.47
C GLY A 51 19.75 -1.07 0.79
N PHE A 52 18.94 -0.28 1.51
CA PHE A 52 17.55 0.05 1.10
C PHE A 52 17.46 0.69 -0.28
N LEU A 53 18.48 1.44 -0.72
CA LEU A 53 18.52 2.08 -2.03
C LEU A 53 18.56 1.08 -3.21
N SER A 54 18.92 -0.19 -2.97
CA SER A 54 18.90 -1.24 -4.00
C SER A 54 17.50 -1.42 -4.59
N LYS A 55 16.45 -1.07 -3.83
CA LYS A 55 15.05 -1.06 -4.28
C LYS A 55 14.88 -0.31 -5.61
N PHE A 56 15.53 0.86 -5.75
CA PHE A 56 15.45 1.66 -6.96
C PHE A 56 16.00 0.91 -8.18
N ASP A 57 17.15 0.24 -8.02
CA ASP A 57 17.80 -0.51 -9.09
C ASP A 57 16.99 -1.76 -9.46
N PHE A 58 16.43 -2.45 -8.45
CA PHE A 58 15.61 -3.65 -8.65
C PHE A 58 14.34 -3.31 -9.45
N VAL A 59 13.63 -2.25 -9.06
CA VAL A 59 12.43 -1.80 -9.76
C VAL A 59 12.76 -1.31 -11.17
N THR A 60 13.82 -0.51 -11.34
CA THR A 60 14.24 -0.02 -12.67
C THR A 60 14.53 -1.19 -13.61
N ARG A 61 15.23 -2.21 -13.13
CA ARG A 61 15.53 -3.38 -13.95
C ARG A 61 14.29 -4.21 -14.27
N ALA A 62 13.32 -4.29 -13.36
CA ALA A 62 12.05 -4.95 -13.62
C ALA A 62 11.19 -4.21 -14.65
N ILE A 63 11.18 -2.87 -14.63
CA ILE A 63 10.54 -2.03 -15.66
C ILE A 63 11.13 -2.35 -17.04
N GLU A 64 12.46 -2.44 -17.14
CA GLU A 64 13.17 -2.79 -18.38
C GLU A 64 12.83 -4.22 -18.83
N ASN A 65 12.95 -5.21 -17.93
CA ASN A 65 12.71 -6.62 -18.26
C ASN A 65 11.25 -6.91 -18.65
N ALA A 66 10.29 -6.15 -18.13
CA ALA A 66 8.86 -6.26 -18.47
C ALA A 66 8.46 -5.38 -19.67
N GLU A 67 9.42 -4.63 -20.24
CA GLU A 67 9.23 -3.69 -21.35
C GLU A 67 8.08 -2.71 -21.07
N LEU A 68 8.01 -2.16 -19.85
CA LEU A 68 6.93 -1.27 -19.48
C LEU A 68 7.01 0.05 -20.24
N LYS A 69 5.86 0.51 -20.72
CA LYS A 69 5.69 1.75 -21.47
C LYS A 69 5.55 2.93 -20.51
N PRO A 70 5.86 4.16 -20.94
CA PRO A 70 5.76 5.37 -20.09
C PRO A 70 4.42 5.52 -19.34
N GLU A 71 3.31 5.20 -20.01
CA GLU A 71 1.95 5.31 -19.49
C GLU A 71 1.54 4.17 -18.55
N ASP A 72 2.28 3.06 -18.54
CA ASP A 72 2.02 1.92 -17.66
C ASP A 72 2.23 2.32 -16.19
N VAL A 73 1.73 1.49 -15.29
CA VAL A 73 1.74 1.73 -13.84
C VAL A 73 2.53 0.63 -13.15
N ILE A 74 3.37 1.05 -12.20
CA ILE A 74 4.01 0.14 -11.24
C ILE A 74 3.45 0.40 -9.85
N ILE A 75 3.37 -0.66 -9.06
CA ILE A 75 3.22 -0.60 -7.61
C ILE A 75 4.46 -1.29 -7.04
N ALA A 76 5.40 -0.54 -6.50
CA ALA A 76 6.61 -1.06 -5.86
C ALA A 76 6.44 -1.15 -4.35
N MET A 77 6.77 -2.30 -3.77
CA MET A 77 6.45 -2.66 -2.40
C MET A 77 7.60 -3.39 -1.71
N ASP A 78 7.74 -3.24 -0.40
CA ASP A 78 8.62 -4.10 0.38
C ASP A 78 8.08 -5.54 0.49
N SER A 79 8.97 -6.52 0.69
CA SER A 79 8.57 -7.88 1.07
C SER A 79 7.84 -7.93 2.41
N GLY A 80 7.99 -6.92 3.26
CA GLY A 80 7.26 -6.76 4.53
C GLY A 80 5.81 -6.32 4.41
N THR A 81 5.16 -6.57 3.27
CA THR A 81 3.79 -6.12 3.00
C THR A 81 2.84 -7.30 2.93
N ILE A 82 1.62 -7.14 3.45
CA ILE A 82 0.55 -8.14 3.41
C ILE A 82 -0.64 -7.60 2.65
N PHE A 83 -1.25 -8.40 1.79
CA PHE A 83 -2.44 -8.00 1.03
C PHE A 83 -3.72 -8.32 1.80
N THR A 84 -4.61 -7.34 1.91
CA THR A 84 -5.81 -7.41 2.76
C THR A 84 -6.96 -8.21 2.15
N GLY A 85 -6.92 -8.43 0.83
CA GLY A 85 -8.03 -8.97 0.04
C GLY A 85 -9.06 -7.91 -0.39
N ALA A 86 -8.80 -6.62 -0.18
CA ALA A 86 -9.62 -5.54 -0.76
C ALA A 86 -9.47 -5.48 -2.30
N ASP A 87 -10.53 -5.03 -2.99
CA ASP A 87 -10.48 -4.86 -4.45
C ASP A 87 -9.60 -3.66 -4.82
N LEU A 88 -8.54 -3.91 -5.57
CA LEU A 88 -7.59 -2.90 -6.03
C LEU A 88 -8.12 -2.12 -7.25
N ASN A 89 -9.08 -2.67 -7.99
CA ASN A 89 -9.50 -2.10 -9.28
C ASN A 89 -10.08 -0.69 -9.18
N PRO A 90 -10.97 -0.34 -8.23
CA PRO A 90 -11.51 1.01 -8.14
C PRO A 90 -10.42 2.07 -7.94
N PHE A 91 -9.41 1.75 -7.12
CA PHE A 91 -8.26 2.63 -6.93
C PHE A 91 -7.43 2.76 -8.21
N LEU A 92 -7.16 1.64 -8.91
CA LEU A 92 -6.41 1.66 -10.16
C LEU A 92 -7.14 2.41 -11.27
N ASP A 93 -8.47 2.24 -11.38
CA ASP A 93 -9.31 2.97 -12.32
C ASP A 93 -9.16 4.47 -12.11
N ARG A 94 -9.28 4.91 -10.85
CA ARG A 94 -9.09 6.32 -10.50
C ARG A 94 -7.67 6.80 -10.76
N PHE A 95 -6.65 6.08 -10.28
CA PHE A 95 -5.25 6.46 -10.50
C PHE A 95 -4.92 6.58 -11.98
N ILE A 96 -5.39 5.65 -12.81
CA ILE A 96 -5.16 5.68 -14.25
C ILE A 96 -5.94 6.81 -14.93
N ALA A 97 -7.12 7.17 -14.43
CA ALA A 97 -7.92 8.26 -14.99
C ALA A 97 -7.41 9.65 -14.57
N GLU A 98 -6.94 9.78 -13.33
CA GLU A 98 -6.65 11.08 -12.71
C GLU A 98 -5.16 11.41 -12.60
N SER A 99 -4.26 10.45 -12.80
CA SER A 99 -2.82 10.74 -12.93
C SER A 99 -2.44 10.94 -14.39
N ALA A 100 -1.62 11.97 -14.64
CA ALA A 100 -1.15 12.32 -15.98
C ALA A 100 -0.48 11.13 -16.70
N ALA A 101 -0.91 10.84 -17.93
CA ALA A 101 -0.37 9.71 -18.70
C ALA A 101 1.02 10.03 -19.28
N SER A 102 1.34 11.32 -19.46
CA SER A 102 2.66 11.82 -19.85
C SER A 102 3.09 13.03 -19.00
N PRO A 103 4.37 13.43 -19.07
CA PRO A 103 4.85 14.63 -18.37
C PRO A 103 4.12 15.92 -18.75
N GLU A 104 3.65 16.03 -20.00
CA GLU A 104 2.99 17.21 -20.57
C GLU A 104 1.54 17.36 -20.11
N GLU A 105 0.93 16.29 -19.58
CA GLU A 105 -0.43 16.32 -19.06
C GLU A 105 -0.49 16.67 -17.55
N LEU A 106 0.67 16.78 -16.88
CA LEU A 106 0.72 17.03 -15.45
C LEU A 106 0.33 18.49 -15.13
N ASP A 107 -0.85 18.67 -14.53
CA ASP A 107 -1.29 19.94 -13.94
C ASP A 107 -1.06 19.95 -12.42
N ALA A 108 -0.04 20.68 -11.98
CA ALA A 108 0.30 20.79 -10.57
C ALA A 108 -0.83 21.38 -9.71
N LEU A 109 -1.58 22.35 -10.24
CA LEU A 109 -2.68 22.96 -9.49
C LEU A 109 -3.82 21.96 -9.31
N ALA A 110 -4.19 21.22 -10.36
CA ALA A 110 -5.21 20.18 -10.25
C ALA A 110 -4.82 19.10 -9.23
N VAL A 111 -3.54 18.71 -9.18
CA VAL A 111 -3.03 17.78 -8.16
C VAL A 111 -3.20 18.34 -6.76
N ARG A 112 -2.82 19.60 -6.52
CA ARG A 112 -2.89 20.21 -5.18
C ARG A 112 -4.30 20.60 -4.75
N GLN A 113 -5.22 20.86 -5.68
CA GLN A 113 -6.65 20.97 -5.43
C GLN A 113 -7.32 19.62 -5.18
N GLY A 114 -6.65 18.51 -5.50
CA GLY A 114 -7.23 17.17 -5.37
C GLY A 114 -8.22 16.80 -6.48
N ARG A 115 -8.20 17.54 -7.60
CA ARG A 115 -8.94 17.23 -8.84
C ARG A 115 -8.19 16.23 -9.74
N ALA A 116 -6.92 16.01 -9.48
CA ALA A 116 -6.05 15.05 -10.14
C ALA A 116 -5.19 14.31 -9.11
N MET A 117 -4.66 13.14 -9.47
CA MET A 117 -3.72 12.38 -8.64
C MET A 117 -2.28 12.66 -9.07
N ALA A 118 -1.37 12.78 -8.10
CA ALA A 118 0.05 12.87 -8.40
C ALA A 118 0.51 11.59 -9.14
N PRO A 119 1.35 11.69 -10.20
CA PRO A 119 1.85 10.53 -10.93
C PRO A 119 2.76 9.60 -10.12
N VAL A 120 3.25 10.04 -8.96
CA VAL A 120 3.94 9.22 -7.96
C VAL A 120 3.25 9.44 -6.61
N LEU A 121 2.63 8.39 -6.09
CA LEU A 121 2.05 8.37 -4.75
C LEU A 121 2.84 7.43 -3.87
N ILE A 122 3.21 7.93 -2.71
CA ILE A 122 3.98 7.19 -1.72
C ILE A 122 3.10 7.00 -0.48
N SER A 123 3.11 5.82 0.12
CA SER A 123 2.32 5.55 1.32
C SER A 123 2.64 6.54 2.46
N ALA A 124 1.64 6.83 3.27
CA ALA A 124 1.82 7.59 4.51
C ALA A 124 1.76 6.70 5.75
N GLU A 125 2.48 7.13 6.78
CA GLU A 125 2.48 6.57 8.12
C GLU A 125 2.29 7.66 9.19
N ALA A 126 1.94 7.22 10.40
CA ALA A 126 1.88 8.10 11.57
C ALA A 126 3.27 8.35 12.18
N GLY A 127 4.16 7.35 12.11
CA GLY A 127 5.55 7.47 12.50
C GLY A 127 6.31 8.46 11.61
N CYS A 128 7.45 8.97 12.05
CA CYS A 128 8.29 9.80 11.20
C CYS A 128 9.73 9.30 11.28
N TRP A 129 10.17 8.58 10.25
CA TRP A 129 11.49 7.98 10.22
C TRP A 129 12.23 8.30 8.92
N THR A 130 13.05 9.35 8.95
CA THR A 130 13.87 9.79 7.80
C THR A 130 15.29 10.11 8.25
N PRO A 131 16.07 9.10 8.66
CA PRO A 131 17.32 9.26 9.39
C PRO A 131 18.45 9.92 8.59
N ASN A 132 18.35 10.07 7.27
CA ASN A 132 19.33 10.86 6.51
C ASN A 132 19.04 12.38 6.57
N ILE A 133 17.81 12.79 6.89
CA ILE A 133 17.39 14.21 6.94
C ILE A 133 17.29 14.70 8.38
N TYR A 134 16.78 13.87 9.29
CA TYR A 134 16.54 14.22 10.69
C TYR A 134 17.13 13.18 11.64
N GLU A 135 17.54 13.61 12.83
CA GLU A 135 18.18 12.75 13.82
C GLU A 135 17.19 11.85 14.57
N THR A 136 16.01 12.39 14.85
CA THR A 136 15.01 11.80 15.74
C THR A 136 13.62 11.90 15.13
N GLU A 137 12.69 11.08 15.63
CA GLU A 137 11.29 11.15 15.23
C GLU A 137 10.69 12.55 15.50
N ILE A 138 11.07 13.19 16.62
CA ILE A 138 10.58 14.53 16.98
C ILE A 138 11.06 15.57 15.94
N THR A 139 12.35 15.57 15.62
CA THR A 139 12.91 16.50 14.62
C THR A 139 12.36 16.23 13.22
N CYS A 140 12.07 14.96 12.90
CA CYS A 140 11.37 14.57 11.69
C CYS A 140 9.97 15.20 11.62
N LYS A 141 9.14 15.02 12.67
CA LYS A 141 7.79 15.61 12.73
C LYS A 141 7.81 17.14 12.60
N MET A 142 8.73 17.81 13.28
CA MET A 142 8.91 19.27 13.16
C MET A 142 9.29 19.69 11.73
N GLY A 143 10.10 18.89 11.04
CA GLY A 143 10.49 19.14 9.65
C GLY A 143 9.31 19.09 8.68
N TYR A 144 8.44 18.08 8.82
CA TYR A 144 7.20 18.00 8.05
C TYR A 144 6.27 19.17 8.37
N GLU A 145 6.09 19.47 9.65
CA GLU A 145 5.23 20.58 10.10
C GLU A 145 5.70 21.92 9.54
N SER A 146 7.01 22.16 9.45
CA SER A 146 7.55 23.37 8.84
C SER A 146 7.22 23.50 7.35
N ALA A 147 7.18 22.41 6.59
CA ALA A 147 6.75 22.44 5.20
C ALA A 147 5.23 22.62 5.07
N TYR A 148 4.45 21.93 5.91
CA TYR A 148 2.99 22.03 5.93
C TYR A 148 2.50 23.41 6.35
N GLN A 149 3.16 24.05 7.32
CA GLN A 149 2.87 25.42 7.73
C GLN A 149 3.03 26.40 6.56
N GLN A 150 4.10 26.27 5.74
CA GLN A 150 4.27 27.11 4.55
C GLN A 150 3.13 26.93 3.54
N VAL A 151 2.67 25.68 3.34
CA VAL A 151 1.53 25.40 2.47
C VAL A 151 0.24 26.00 3.02
N ARG A 152 0.01 25.89 4.34
CA ARG A 152 -1.16 26.49 5.01
C ARG A 152 -1.18 28.01 4.91
N GLU A 153 -0.05 28.66 5.15
CA GLU A 153 0.08 30.12 5.03
C GLU A 153 -0.20 30.59 3.61
N TYR A 154 0.37 29.90 2.62
CA TYR A 154 0.12 30.20 1.22
C TYR A 154 -1.36 29.99 0.85
N ALA A 155 -1.97 28.86 1.24
CA ALA A 155 -3.38 28.58 0.96
C ALA A 155 -4.31 29.63 1.58
N ALA A 156 -3.98 30.14 2.78
CA ALA A 156 -4.73 31.22 3.43
C ALA A 156 -4.55 32.57 2.72
N ALA A 157 -3.36 32.85 2.19
CA ALA A 157 -3.08 34.07 1.44
C ALA A 157 -3.66 34.06 0.01
N HIS A 158 -3.87 32.87 -0.56
CA HIS A 158 -4.33 32.65 -1.93
C HIS A 158 -5.55 31.73 -2.00
N PRO A 159 -6.72 32.16 -1.47
CA PRO A 159 -7.93 31.33 -1.44
C PRO A 159 -8.44 30.96 -2.84
N GLU A 160 -8.11 31.76 -3.87
CA GLU A 160 -8.45 31.50 -5.27
C GLU A 160 -7.89 30.19 -5.82
N HIS A 161 -6.80 29.69 -5.23
CA HIS A 161 -6.17 28.42 -5.65
C HIS A 161 -6.86 27.20 -5.06
N GLU A 162 -7.72 27.35 -4.05
CA GLU A 162 -8.49 26.25 -3.43
C GLU A 162 -7.62 25.02 -3.08
N LEU A 163 -6.41 25.25 -2.53
CA LEU A 163 -5.49 24.16 -2.23
C LEU A 163 -6.08 23.19 -1.20
N SER A 164 -5.99 21.89 -1.49
CA SER A 164 -6.36 20.86 -0.53
C SER A 164 -5.26 20.67 0.51
N LEU A 165 -5.66 20.47 1.78
CA LEU A 165 -4.76 20.28 2.92
C LEU A 165 -4.96 18.88 3.55
N PRO A 166 -4.75 17.79 2.79
CA PRO A 166 -5.04 16.44 3.27
C PRO A 166 -4.20 16.01 4.48
N PHE A 167 -3.04 16.63 4.69
CA PHE A 167 -2.20 16.40 5.87
C PHE A 167 -2.80 16.92 7.19
N ASP A 168 -3.81 17.80 7.13
CA ASP A 168 -4.56 18.25 8.31
C ASP A 168 -5.74 17.32 8.63
N LEU A 169 -6.13 16.47 7.68
CA LEU A 169 -7.26 15.56 7.82
C LEU A 169 -6.85 14.16 8.29
N SER A 170 -5.56 13.79 8.15
CA SER A 170 -5.07 12.47 8.51
C SER A 170 -3.92 12.53 9.52
N PRO A 171 -3.95 11.70 10.58
CA PRO A 171 -2.80 11.52 11.45
C PRO A 171 -1.61 10.83 10.73
N ARG A 172 -1.87 10.15 9.61
CA ARG A 172 -0.84 9.52 8.76
C ARG A 172 -0.36 10.51 7.71
N ARG A 173 0.45 11.47 8.15
CA ARG A 173 0.92 12.59 7.32
C ARG A 173 2.42 12.61 7.09
N HIS A 174 3.13 11.52 7.39
CA HIS A 174 4.55 11.37 7.10
C HIS A 174 4.76 10.27 6.05
N LEU A 175 5.77 10.39 5.20
CA LEU A 175 6.04 9.38 4.16
C LEU A 175 6.54 8.06 4.74
N ASN A 176 6.06 6.96 4.14
CA ASN A 176 6.53 5.59 4.28
C ASN A 176 6.94 5.06 2.90
N ALA A 177 8.17 4.55 2.76
CA ALA A 177 8.67 4.04 1.46
C ALA A 177 8.34 2.56 1.21
N GLY A 178 7.51 1.96 2.05
CA GLY A 178 7.09 0.57 1.98
C GLY A 178 6.18 0.24 0.82
N SER A 179 5.44 1.24 0.31
CA SER A 179 4.64 1.13 -0.91
C SER A 179 4.66 2.42 -1.72
N VAL A 180 4.89 2.30 -3.02
CA VAL A 180 4.88 3.40 -3.99
C VAL A 180 4.11 2.96 -5.22
N ILE A 181 3.11 3.74 -5.64
CA ILE A 181 2.50 3.59 -6.96
C ILE A 181 2.95 4.74 -7.85
N ALA A 182 3.30 4.42 -9.09
CA ALA A 182 3.75 5.43 -10.03
C ALA A 182 3.41 5.08 -11.47
N ARG A 183 3.20 6.12 -12.29
CA ARG A 183 3.38 6.01 -13.74
C ARG A 183 4.85 5.71 -14.03
N VAL A 184 5.13 4.88 -15.03
CA VAL A 184 6.50 4.48 -15.37
C VAL A 184 7.35 5.69 -15.78
N TRP A 185 6.80 6.63 -16.53
CA TRP A 185 7.52 7.87 -16.86
C TRP A 185 7.92 8.64 -15.59
N ALA A 186 6.99 8.77 -14.64
CA ALA A 186 7.20 9.54 -13.42
C ALA A 186 8.19 8.84 -12.47
N TYR A 187 8.17 7.51 -12.43
CA TYR A 187 9.16 6.72 -11.70
C TYR A 187 10.57 6.88 -12.30
N LYS A 188 10.71 6.92 -13.63
CA LYS A 188 12.00 7.17 -14.28
C LYS A 188 12.56 8.56 -13.92
N GLU A 189 11.70 9.57 -13.84
CA GLU A 189 12.11 10.90 -13.37
C GLU A 189 12.51 10.90 -11.90
N LEU A 190 11.77 10.21 -11.03
CA LEU A 190 12.15 10.01 -9.64
C LEU A 190 13.59 9.45 -9.51
N ILE A 191 13.99 8.51 -10.37
CA ILE A 191 15.38 8.00 -10.37
C ILE A 191 16.38 9.11 -10.70
N ALA A 192 16.07 9.97 -11.68
CA ALA A 192 16.92 11.11 -12.01
C ALA A 192 16.98 12.14 -10.87
N HIS A 193 15.84 12.45 -10.23
CA HIS A 193 15.74 13.36 -9.10
C HIS A 193 16.54 12.84 -7.89
N LYS A 194 16.40 11.56 -7.56
CA LYS A 194 17.21 10.87 -6.55
C LYS A 194 18.70 11.06 -6.81
N ASN A 195 19.16 10.75 -8.02
CA ASN A 195 20.57 10.85 -8.36
C ASN A 195 21.08 12.30 -8.25
N LYS A 196 20.26 13.27 -8.67
CA LYS A 196 20.60 14.70 -8.54
C LYS A 196 20.64 15.14 -7.08
N LEU A 197 19.67 14.75 -6.25
CA LEU A 197 19.66 14.98 -4.80
C LEU A 197 20.93 14.42 -4.14
N MET A 198 21.24 13.14 -4.35
CA MET A 198 22.39 12.48 -3.74
C MET A 198 23.74 13.10 -4.16
N ARG A 199 23.81 13.69 -5.37
CA ARG A 199 24.99 14.43 -5.84
C ARG A 199 25.10 15.82 -5.23
N MET A 200 23.98 16.52 -5.08
CA MET A 200 23.95 17.92 -4.63
C MET A 200 23.98 18.05 -3.09
N GLN A 201 23.45 17.06 -2.38
CA GLN A 201 23.28 17.11 -0.94
C GLN A 201 23.88 15.87 -0.29
N LYS A 202 24.72 16.09 0.71
CA LYS A 202 25.17 15.03 1.62
C LYS A 202 24.06 14.72 2.62
N ALA A 203 23.93 13.47 3.04
CA ALA A 203 23.06 13.11 4.15
C ALA A 203 23.43 13.98 5.38
N ARG A 204 22.43 14.64 5.97
CA ARG A 204 22.62 15.59 7.06
C ARG A 204 23.03 14.87 8.34
N TYR A 205 22.39 13.74 8.59
CA TYR A 205 22.67 12.87 9.72
C TYR A 205 23.25 11.54 9.23
N TYR A 206 24.10 10.95 10.07
CA TYR A 206 24.83 9.73 9.78
C TYR A 206 25.63 9.78 8.46
N ALA A 207 26.19 10.95 8.13
CA ALA A 207 26.86 11.25 6.86
C ALA A 207 27.95 10.25 6.45
N LYS A 208 28.59 9.58 7.44
CA LYS A 208 29.58 8.51 7.20
C LYS A 208 29.03 7.32 6.38
N TYR A 209 27.73 7.10 6.39
CA TYR A 209 27.06 6.07 5.60
C TYR A 209 26.48 6.59 4.27
N GLY A 210 26.63 7.90 3.98
CA GLY A 210 25.98 8.54 2.86
C GLY A 210 24.45 8.47 2.96
N TRP A 211 23.76 8.55 1.82
CA TRP A 211 22.35 8.23 1.73
C TRP A 211 22.17 6.71 1.77
N TYR A 212 21.44 6.19 2.75
CA TYR A 212 21.20 4.76 2.90
C TYR A 212 19.72 4.39 3.06
N CYS A 213 18.87 5.35 3.39
CA CYS A 213 17.44 5.17 3.59
C CYS A 213 16.67 5.76 2.39
N ASP A 214 15.91 4.92 1.72
CA ASP A 214 15.04 5.29 0.59
C ASP A 214 13.88 6.20 1.03
N GLN A 215 13.27 5.95 2.19
CA GLN A 215 12.26 6.84 2.79
C GLN A 215 12.79 8.26 3.01
N SER A 216 14.06 8.40 3.38
CA SER A 216 14.68 9.72 3.48
C SER A 216 14.85 10.39 2.11
N ILE A 217 15.07 9.65 1.03
CA ILE A 217 15.15 10.24 -0.32
C ILE A 217 13.77 10.74 -0.75
N TYR A 218 12.73 9.92 -0.58
CA TYR A 218 11.36 10.31 -0.88
C TYR A 218 10.94 11.54 -0.08
N ALA A 219 11.23 11.57 1.22
CA ALA A 219 10.90 12.69 2.09
C ALA A 219 11.63 13.99 1.70
N ALA A 220 12.92 13.91 1.37
CA ALA A 220 13.68 15.07 0.96
C ALA A 220 13.11 15.68 -0.32
N LEU A 221 12.78 14.84 -1.31
CA LEU A 221 12.21 15.28 -2.58
C LEU A 221 10.78 15.82 -2.42
N TYR A 222 9.94 15.19 -1.62
CA TYR A 222 8.56 15.63 -1.39
C TYR A 222 8.48 16.94 -0.60
N LEU A 223 9.22 17.04 0.52
CA LEU A 223 9.19 18.23 1.36
C LEU A 223 9.79 19.45 0.66
N ASP A 224 10.89 19.26 -0.10
CA ASP A 224 11.44 20.31 -0.97
C ASP A 224 10.41 20.74 -2.00
N LEU A 225 9.76 19.79 -2.69
CA LEU A 225 8.79 20.09 -3.73
C LEU A 225 7.62 20.94 -3.22
N ILE A 226 6.94 20.52 -2.15
CA ILE A 226 5.74 21.23 -1.68
C ILE A 226 6.07 22.64 -1.15
N ALA A 227 7.20 22.79 -0.46
CA ALA A 227 7.64 24.09 0.03
C ALA A 227 8.10 25.00 -1.12
N TRP A 228 8.77 24.43 -2.12
CA TRP A 228 9.21 25.15 -3.30
C TRP A 228 8.04 25.63 -4.17
N GLU A 229 7.01 24.80 -4.37
CA GLU A 229 5.83 25.14 -5.15
C GLU A 229 5.14 26.41 -4.63
N VAL A 230 4.92 26.50 -3.31
CA VAL A 230 4.30 27.68 -2.68
C VAL A 230 5.25 28.87 -2.64
N LYS A 231 6.54 28.66 -2.34
CA LYS A 231 7.53 29.73 -2.30
C LYS A 231 7.74 30.40 -3.66
N ARG A 232 7.54 29.66 -4.74
CA ARG A 232 7.65 30.15 -6.12
C ARG A 232 6.32 30.57 -6.72
N ASP A 233 5.23 30.50 -5.96
CA ASP A 233 3.90 30.86 -6.43
C ASP A 233 3.53 30.12 -7.73
N VAL A 234 3.87 28.83 -7.80
CA VAL A 234 3.72 27.99 -9.01
C VAL A 234 2.25 27.90 -9.45
N PHE A 235 1.32 28.01 -8.51
CA PHE A 235 -0.10 27.89 -8.77
C PHE A 235 -0.68 29.12 -9.49
N SER A 236 -0.05 30.28 -9.34
CA SER A 236 -0.42 31.50 -10.08
C SER A 236 0.18 31.56 -11.50
N MET A 237 1.14 30.68 -11.82
CA MET A 237 1.75 30.65 -13.16
C MET A 237 0.73 30.23 -14.23
N PRO A 238 0.87 30.74 -15.47
CA PRO A 238 0.21 30.17 -16.65
C PRO A 238 0.47 28.67 -16.79
N MET A 239 -0.44 27.95 -17.45
CA MET A 239 -0.40 26.48 -17.50
C MET A 239 0.89 25.92 -18.08
N ASP A 240 1.38 26.48 -19.18
CA ASP A 240 2.62 26.07 -19.84
C ASP A 240 3.87 26.33 -18.99
N GLU A 241 3.94 27.49 -18.32
CA GLU A 241 5.00 27.79 -17.37
C GLU A 241 4.97 26.85 -16.15
N ARG A 242 3.78 26.58 -15.62
CA ARG A 242 3.56 25.65 -14.51
C ARG A 242 4.01 24.23 -14.87
N GLN A 243 3.67 23.76 -16.07
CA GLN A 243 4.10 22.47 -16.60
C GLN A 243 5.61 22.39 -16.82
N ALA A 244 6.26 23.52 -17.12
CA ALA A 244 7.72 23.61 -17.23
C ALA A 244 8.43 23.79 -15.87
N ALA A 245 7.71 24.18 -14.81
CA ALA A 245 8.30 24.53 -13.52
C ALA A 245 9.00 23.34 -12.82
N ARG A 246 10.25 23.54 -12.39
CA ARG A 246 11.08 22.50 -11.74
C ARG A 246 11.70 22.97 -10.43
N SER A 247 11.68 22.11 -9.40
CA SER A 247 12.41 22.33 -8.15
C SER A 247 13.93 22.30 -8.36
N CYS A 248 14.70 22.61 -7.31
CA CYS A 248 16.17 22.63 -7.39
C CYS A 248 16.76 21.26 -7.81
N TYR A 249 16.09 20.15 -7.49
CA TYR A 249 16.46 18.79 -7.90
C TYR A 249 15.89 18.37 -9.25
N GLY A 250 15.28 19.31 -10.01
CA GLY A 250 14.66 19.05 -11.30
C GLY A 250 13.26 18.44 -11.22
N VAL A 251 12.64 18.41 -10.04
CA VAL A 251 11.33 17.78 -9.82
C VAL A 251 10.21 18.64 -10.42
N ARG A 252 9.32 18.08 -11.22
CA ARG A 252 8.14 18.80 -11.75
C ARG A 252 7.15 19.13 -10.64
N ALA A 253 6.54 20.31 -10.73
CA ALA A 253 5.41 20.66 -9.86
C ALA A 253 4.29 19.61 -9.97
N GLY A 254 3.71 19.20 -8.85
CA GLY A 254 2.65 18.19 -8.75
C GLY A 254 3.10 16.74 -8.91
N LEU A 255 4.40 16.45 -9.07
CA LEU A 255 4.87 15.09 -9.36
C LEU A 255 4.65 14.11 -8.19
N TYR A 256 4.86 14.58 -6.95
CA TYR A 256 4.77 13.75 -5.75
C TYR A 256 3.53 14.05 -4.92
N GLY A 257 2.84 12.98 -4.52
CA GLY A 257 1.78 12.99 -3.53
C GLY A 257 2.03 11.95 -2.44
N ILE A 258 1.36 12.15 -1.31
CA ILE A 258 1.31 11.20 -0.21
C ILE A 258 -0.07 10.53 -0.24
N GLU A 259 -0.10 9.21 -0.04
CA GLU A 259 -1.32 8.48 0.22
C GLU A 259 -1.57 8.36 1.73
N TYR A 260 -2.40 9.26 2.25
CA TYR A 260 -2.64 9.53 3.67
C TYR A 260 -3.34 8.40 4.45
N ASN A 261 -3.47 7.21 3.89
CA ASN A 261 -4.11 6.04 4.50
C ASN A 261 -3.21 4.79 4.56
N GLY A 262 -1.93 4.93 4.18
CA GLY A 262 -1.07 3.82 3.74
C GLY A 262 -0.44 2.89 4.77
N GLU A 263 -0.71 3.03 6.08
CA GLU A 263 -0.12 2.12 7.07
C GLU A 263 -1.11 1.73 8.19
N LEU A 264 -1.32 0.43 8.32
CA LEU A 264 -1.79 -0.19 9.54
C LEU A 264 -0.55 -0.88 10.17
N SER A 265 0.24 -0.13 10.94
CA SER A 265 1.34 -0.73 11.72
C SER A 265 0.73 -1.68 12.77
N ALA A 266 1.36 -2.82 13.06
CA ALA A 266 0.81 -3.77 14.04
C ALA A 266 0.71 -3.13 15.44
N LEU A 267 1.71 -2.35 15.87
CA LEU A 267 1.67 -1.58 17.11
C LEU A 267 0.67 -0.43 17.04
N HIS A 268 0.45 0.21 15.89
CA HIS A 268 -0.63 1.19 15.77
C HIS A 268 -2.01 0.53 15.72
N THR A 269 -2.11 -0.69 15.21
CA THR A 269 -3.31 -1.51 15.34
C THR A 269 -3.51 -1.86 16.78
N ILE A 270 -2.46 -2.15 17.57
CA ILE A 270 -2.54 -2.40 19.04
C ILE A 270 -2.77 -1.11 19.85
N ALA A 271 -2.20 0.02 19.42
CA ALA A 271 -2.14 1.28 20.16
C ALA A 271 -3.14 2.32 19.66
N LEU A 272 -3.83 2.09 18.55
CA LEU A 272 -4.99 2.85 18.07
C LEU A 272 -6.19 1.94 17.79
N THR A 273 -6.15 0.66 18.20
CA THR A 273 -7.37 -0.18 18.20
C THR A 273 -8.46 0.57 18.97
N HIS A 274 -8.09 1.26 20.06
CA HIS A 274 -9.03 2.06 20.86
C HIS A 274 -9.55 3.33 20.16
N LEU A 275 -8.97 3.74 19.03
CA LEU A 275 -9.48 4.85 18.20
C LEU A 275 -10.34 4.38 17.03
N SER A 276 -10.46 3.06 16.86
CA SER A 276 -11.21 2.43 15.77
C SER A 276 -12.37 1.64 16.34
N GLU A 277 -13.57 1.82 15.79
CA GLU A 277 -14.71 0.98 16.12
C GLU A 277 -14.83 -0.12 15.06
N LEU A 278 -14.95 -1.38 15.51
CA LEU A 278 -15.40 -2.44 14.62
C LEU A 278 -16.90 -2.32 14.45
N HIS A 279 -17.34 -2.02 13.23
CA HIS A 279 -18.75 -2.02 12.88
C HIS A 279 -19.14 -3.37 12.29
N ASP A 280 -20.18 -3.99 12.84
CA ASP A 280 -20.80 -5.19 12.28
C ASP A 280 -21.95 -4.85 11.30
N GLU A 281 -22.12 -3.58 10.93
CA GLU A 281 -23.21 -3.12 10.05
C GLU A 281 -23.23 -3.87 8.71
N ASN A 282 -22.05 -4.19 8.16
CA ASN A 282 -21.97 -4.98 6.95
C ASN A 282 -22.40 -6.44 7.19
N TRP A 283 -22.26 -6.94 8.42
CA TRP A 283 -22.65 -8.28 8.85
C TRP A 283 -24.14 -8.41 9.15
N ARG A 284 -24.92 -7.33 9.06
CA ARG A 284 -26.34 -7.29 9.40
C ARG A 284 -27.19 -8.32 8.63
N GLU A 285 -26.80 -8.67 7.41
CA GLU A 285 -27.51 -9.70 6.62
C GLU A 285 -27.11 -11.14 7.01
N TYR A 286 -26.00 -11.31 7.73
CA TYR A 286 -25.42 -12.60 8.14
C TYR A 286 -25.58 -12.91 9.64
N LEU A 287 -25.98 -11.90 10.42
CA LEU A 287 -26.26 -12.03 11.84
C LEU A 287 -27.78 -11.94 11.99
N ARG A 288 -28.43 -13.03 12.40
CA ARG A 288 -29.88 -12.99 12.69
C ARG A 288 -30.17 -11.86 13.66
N VAL A 289 -31.17 -11.04 13.33
CA VAL A 289 -31.71 -10.00 14.20
C VAL A 289 -32.26 -10.66 15.48
N TYR A 290 -31.70 -10.29 16.65
CA TYR A 290 -32.25 -10.19 18.03
C TYR A 290 -31.20 -10.63 19.08
N GLY A 291 -31.03 -9.98 20.25
CA GLY A 291 -31.83 -8.95 20.92
C GLY A 291 -31.08 -7.69 21.35
N LEU A 292 -31.88 -6.72 21.82
CA LEU A 292 -31.63 -5.31 22.18
C LEU A 292 -30.50 -4.99 23.20
N GLY A 293 -29.45 -5.81 23.33
CA GLY A 293 -28.46 -5.66 24.41
C GLY A 293 -26.98 -5.68 24.04
N LEU A 294 -26.62 -6.01 22.79
CA LEU A 294 -25.21 -6.03 22.36
C LEU A 294 -24.97 -4.86 21.40
N THR A 295 -23.97 -4.03 21.70
CA THR A 295 -23.59 -2.92 20.82
C THR A 295 -22.98 -3.47 19.52
N HIS A 296 -23.48 -2.97 18.39
CA HIS A 296 -22.99 -3.20 17.02
C HIS A 296 -21.60 -2.58 16.74
N SER A 297 -21.03 -1.99 17.79
CA SER A 297 -19.65 -1.56 17.85
C SER A 297 -19.03 -2.03 19.17
N GLN A 298 -17.79 -2.53 19.08
CA GLN A 298 -16.96 -2.80 20.23
C GLN A 298 -15.70 -1.93 20.13
N GLU A 299 -15.45 -1.13 21.16
CA GLU A 299 -14.16 -0.47 21.34
C GLU A 299 -13.08 -1.55 21.49
N LEU A 300 -12.07 -1.48 20.65
CA LEU A 300 -11.00 -2.46 20.66
C LEU A 300 -9.95 -2.01 21.67
N THR A 301 -9.82 -2.72 22.77
CA THR A 301 -8.81 -2.38 23.79
C THR A 301 -7.46 -3.07 23.52
N ASP A 302 -7.45 -4.18 22.77
CA ASP A 302 -6.25 -4.92 22.37
C ASP A 302 -6.52 -5.92 21.22
N LEU A 303 -5.45 -6.48 20.63
CA LEU A 303 -5.53 -7.49 19.55
C LEU A 303 -6.28 -8.77 19.95
N LYS A 304 -6.21 -9.17 21.23
CA LYS A 304 -6.88 -10.37 21.72
C LYS A 304 -8.40 -10.15 21.81
N GLY A 305 -8.84 -8.92 22.12
CA GLY A 305 -10.22 -8.48 22.06
C GLY A 305 -10.73 -8.43 20.62
N MET A 306 -9.94 -7.85 19.70
CA MET A 306 -10.23 -7.87 18.27
C MET A 306 -10.40 -9.30 17.74
N LYS A 307 -9.44 -10.18 18.01
CA LYS A 307 -9.51 -11.60 17.63
C LYS A 307 -10.79 -12.25 18.18
N ARG A 308 -11.06 -12.11 19.49
CA ARG A 308 -12.25 -12.71 20.12
C ARG A 308 -13.55 -12.22 19.50
N PHE A 309 -13.67 -10.93 19.20
CA PHE A 309 -14.86 -10.36 18.57
C PHE A 309 -15.05 -10.90 17.14
N VAL A 310 -13.97 -10.95 16.36
CA VAL A 310 -13.95 -11.52 15.01
C VAL A 310 -14.36 -13.01 15.02
N ASP A 311 -13.76 -13.80 15.91
CA ASP A 311 -14.06 -15.22 16.06
C ASP A 311 -15.52 -15.44 16.47
N ASP A 312 -16.06 -14.60 17.35
CA ASP A 312 -17.46 -14.65 17.79
C ASP A 312 -18.44 -14.30 16.65
N LEU A 313 -18.16 -13.25 15.88
CA LEU A 313 -18.95 -12.90 14.68
C LEU A 313 -19.02 -14.09 13.72
N TYR A 314 -17.89 -14.74 13.46
CA TYR A 314 -17.84 -15.91 12.58
C TYR A 314 -18.56 -17.13 13.14
N LYS A 315 -18.39 -17.44 14.43
CA LYS A 315 -19.13 -18.52 15.09
C LYS A 315 -20.64 -18.29 14.98
N ARG A 316 -21.10 -17.05 15.20
CA ARG A 316 -22.51 -16.67 15.07
C ARG A 316 -23.02 -16.79 13.63
N ALA A 317 -22.28 -16.22 12.69
CA ALA A 317 -22.68 -16.21 11.29
C ALA A 317 -22.64 -17.64 10.68
N TYR A 318 -21.67 -18.47 11.08
CA TYR A 318 -21.64 -19.90 10.78
C TYR A 318 -22.82 -20.65 11.38
N THR A 319 -23.16 -20.39 12.64
CA THR A 319 -24.34 -21.00 13.28
C THR A 319 -25.62 -20.65 12.53
N ALA A 320 -25.72 -19.42 12.00
CA ALA A 320 -26.90 -18.94 11.28
C ALA A 320 -27.01 -19.45 9.84
N HIS A 321 -25.89 -19.62 9.14
CA HIS A 321 -25.87 -19.87 7.69
C HIS A 321 -25.16 -21.18 7.27
N GLY A 322 -24.58 -21.92 8.22
CA GLY A 322 -23.82 -23.15 7.98
C GLY A 322 -22.51 -22.93 7.21
N GLU A 323 -21.90 -24.01 6.70
CA GLU A 323 -20.68 -23.98 5.87
C GLU A 323 -20.80 -23.04 4.65
N ASN A 324 -22.03 -22.72 4.22
CA ASN A 324 -22.28 -21.89 3.05
C ASN A 324 -21.81 -20.44 3.18
N ILE A 325 -21.56 -19.95 4.40
CA ILE A 325 -21.02 -18.61 4.63
C ILE A 325 -19.53 -18.47 4.29
N TYR A 326 -18.79 -19.58 4.39
CA TYR A 326 -17.36 -19.66 4.07
C TYR A 326 -17.12 -20.00 2.59
N THR A 327 -18.10 -20.59 1.92
CA THR A 327 -17.87 -21.28 0.64
C THR A 327 -17.94 -20.40 -0.60
N ARG A 328 -17.77 -19.11 -0.43
CA ARG A 328 -17.58 -18.19 -1.55
C ARG A 328 -16.38 -17.31 -1.22
N LEU A 329 -15.17 -17.77 -1.58
CA LEU A 329 -13.95 -16.93 -1.74
C LEU A 329 -13.48 -16.75 -3.20
N ALA A 330 -13.30 -15.49 -3.61
CA ALA A 330 -12.83 -15.08 -4.92
C ALA A 330 -11.39 -15.57 -5.12
N VAL A 331 -11.23 -16.68 -5.82
CA VAL A 331 -9.96 -17.03 -6.45
C VAL A 331 -10.08 -16.58 -7.90
N PRO A 332 -9.27 -15.63 -8.40
CA PRO A 332 -9.11 -15.51 -9.84
C PRO A 332 -8.51 -16.82 -10.33
N ARG A 333 -9.38 -17.61 -10.95
CA ARG A 333 -9.10 -18.96 -11.44
C ARG A 333 -7.93 -18.91 -12.41
N TRP A 334 -6.80 -19.44 -12.01
CA TRP A 334 -5.84 -20.09 -12.90
C TRP A 334 -6.09 -21.60 -12.81
N VAL A 335 -6.75 -22.17 -13.81
CA VAL A 335 -6.86 -23.64 -13.96
C VAL A 335 -6.11 -24.00 -15.23
N GLY A 336 -5.04 -24.79 -15.12
CA GLY A 336 -4.24 -25.22 -16.27
C GLY A 336 -3.60 -24.07 -17.07
N GLY A 337 -3.20 -22.99 -16.40
CA GLY A 337 -2.51 -21.88 -17.08
C GLY A 337 -3.41 -20.95 -17.88
N LYS A 338 -4.72 -20.89 -17.61
CA LYS A 338 -5.65 -19.91 -18.18
C LYS A 338 -6.50 -19.23 -17.11
N THR A 339 -6.74 -17.93 -17.30
CA THR A 339 -7.71 -17.14 -16.53
C THR A 339 -9.12 -17.66 -16.82
N ALA A 340 -9.89 -18.05 -15.82
CA ALA A 340 -11.24 -18.55 -16.09
C ALA A 340 -12.32 -17.46 -16.14
N THR A 341 -13.46 -17.86 -16.71
CA THR A 341 -14.62 -17.04 -17.01
C THR A 341 -15.39 -16.55 -15.77
N ARG A 342 -16.15 -15.47 -15.96
CA ARG A 342 -16.90 -14.69 -14.94
C ARG A 342 -17.93 -15.45 -14.10
N GLU A 343 -18.27 -16.69 -14.47
CA GLU A 343 -19.37 -17.47 -13.87
C GLU A 343 -19.06 -18.04 -12.48
N THR A 344 -17.81 -18.03 -12.05
CA THR A 344 -17.39 -18.36 -10.67
C THR A 344 -16.99 -17.13 -9.90
N ARG A 345 -17.88 -16.14 -9.90
CA ARG A 345 -17.81 -15.04 -8.96
C ARG A 345 -18.51 -15.44 -7.68
N ILE A 346 -17.96 -14.87 -6.64
CA ILE A 346 -18.23 -15.26 -5.29
C ILE A 346 -18.47 -13.95 -4.55
N THR A 347 -19.54 -13.94 -3.78
CA THR A 347 -19.86 -12.87 -2.85
C THR A 347 -19.21 -13.24 -1.52
N LEU A 348 -18.25 -12.43 -1.08
CA LEU A 348 -17.68 -12.54 0.26
C LEU A 348 -18.71 -12.05 1.27
N THR A 349 -18.79 -12.75 2.41
CA THR A 349 -19.17 -12.11 3.66
C THR A 349 -18.31 -10.85 3.88
N PRO A 350 -18.84 -9.85 4.56
CA PRO A 350 -18.22 -8.53 4.56
C PRO A 350 -16.87 -8.55 5.27
N PRO A 351 -15.96 -7.65 4.91
CA PRO A 351 -14.69 -7.49 5.61
C PRO A 351 -14.85 -7.40 7.13
N LEU A 352 -14.09 -8.24 7.84
CA LEU A 352 -13.89 -8.15 9.30
C LEU A 352 -13.20 -6.87 9.75
N LEU A 353 -12.44 -6.27 8.85
CA LEU A 353 -11.81 -4.97 9.03
C LEU A 353 -12.41 -3.97 8.04
N ALA A 354 -13.74 -3.87 7.99
CA ALA A 354 -14.33 -2.56 7.71
C ALA A 354 -14.10 -1.69 8.94
N LEU A 355 -12.83 -1.39 9.22
CA LEU A 355 -12.50 -0.24 10.05
C LEU A 355 -13.08 0.93 9.27
N LYS A 356 -14.23 1.46 9.71
CA LYS A 356 -14.63 2.76 9.24
C LYS A 356 -13.57 3.72 9.77
N PRO A 357 -12.91 4.49 8.91
CA PRO A 357 -12.24 5.69 9.40
C PRO A 357 -13.27 6.49 10.21
N LYS A 358 -12.87 7.07 11.35
CA LYS A 358 -13.74 8.01 12.06
C LYS A 358 -14.22 9.11 11.09
N LEU A 359 -15.40 9.65 11.36
CA LEU A 359 -16.19 10.64 10.58
C LEU A 359 -15.43 11.87 10.01
N ILE A 360 -14.15 12.05 10.34
CA ILE A 360 -13.26 13.11 9.83
C ILE A 360 -13.12 13.02 8.29
N ASP A 361 -13.40 11.84 7.70
CA ASP A 361 -13.39 11.59 6.24
C ASP A 361 -14.67 12.01 5.47
N THR A 362 -15.70 12.54 6.15
CA THR A 362 -16.96 12.96 5.49
C THR A 362 -17.10 14.47 5.26
N VAL A 363 -16.10 15.28 5.63
CA VAL A 363 -16.21 16.75 5.59
C VAL A 363 -16.37 17.30 4.15
N ASN A 364 -16.05 16.52 3.12
CA ASN A 364 -16.46 16.79 1.75
C ASN A 364 -17.32 15.63 1.23
N ASN A 365 -18.62 15.90 1.07
CA ASN A 365 -19.71 15.00 0.63
C ASN A 365 -19.49 14.24 -0.71
N ASN A 366 -18.29 14.28 -1.31
CA ASN A 366 -17.93 13.59 -2.55
C ASN A 366 -16.60 12.81 -2.49
N ALA A 367 -15.90 12.74 -1.35
CA ALA A 367 -14.57 12.12 -1.28
C ALA A 367 -14.65 10.63 -0.89
N ILE A 368 -14.99 9.77 -1.86
CA ILE A 368 -14.71 8.34 -1.76
C ILE A 368 -13.20 8.18 -1.50
N CYS A 369 -12.86 7.67 -0.32
CA CYS A 369 -11.54 7.28 0.16
C CYS A 369 -10.41 7.25 -0.91
N ARG A 370 -9.33 8.02 -0.68
CA ARG A 370 -8.11 8.01 -1.51
C ARG A 370 -7.27 6.73 -1.38
N THR A 371 -7.70 5.79 -0.54
CA THR A 371 -6.92 4.66 -0.04
C THR A 371 -6.20 3.88 -1.14
N PHE A 372 -5.00 3.41 -0.82
CA PHE A 372 -4.41 2.19 -1.37
C PHE A 372 -4.85 1.01 -0.46
N PRO A 373 -6.13 0.55 -0.50
CA PRO A 373 -6.77 -0.23 0.59
C PRO A 373 -6.28 -1.67 0.73
N VAL A 374 -5.27 -2.03 -0.05
CA VAL A 374 -5.02 -3.42 -0.38
C VAL A 374 -3.86 -3.98 0.41
N VAL A 375 -3.08 -3.16 1.12
CA VAL A 375 -1.82 -3.62 1.72
C VAL A 375 -1.57 -3.06 3.11
N TYR A 376 -0.96 -3.88 3.96
CA TYR A 376 -0.38 -3.48 5.24
C TYR A 376 1.13 -3.62 5.17
N HIS A 377 1.84 -2.51 5.37
CA HIS A 377 3.29 -2.52 5.54
C HIS A 377 3.64 -2.73 7.00
N ILE A 378 4.62 -3.61 7.26
CA ILE A 378 5.10 -3.92 8.61
C ILE A 378 6.45 -3.25 8.78
N ALA A 379 6.41 -2.09 9.43
CA ALA A 379 7.61 -1.35 9.81
C ALA A 379 8.44 -2.11 10.87
N ASP A 380 9.76 -1.89 10.84
CA ASP A 380 10.72 -2.53 11.75
C ASP A 380 10.83 -1.80 13.11
N LEU A 381 9.88 -0.92 13.44
CA LEU A 381 9.95 -0.02 14.60
C LEU A 381 9.66 -0.69 15.96
N GLU A 382 9.15 -1.93 15.97
CA GLU A 382 8.70 -2.60 17.20
C GLU A 382 9.77 -3.53 17.77
N GLN A 383 10.11 -3.30 19.04
CA GLN A 383 10.93 -4.22 19.83
C GLN A 383 10.08 -5.43 20.26
N ASN A 384 10.67 -6.63 20.27
CA ASN A 384 10.11 -7.91 20.75
C ASN A 384 9.33 -8.80 19.75
N PHE A 385 8.98 -8.33 18.55
CA PHE A 385 8.37 -9.18 17.53
C PHE A 385 9.22 -9.22 16.25
N THR A 386 9.47 -10.42 15.73
CA THR A 386 10.04 -10.56 14.39
C THR A 386 9.02 -10.10 13.35
N LYS A 387 9.51 -9.67 12.19
CA LYS A 387 8.67 -9.24 11.07
C LYS A 387 7.66 -10.31 10.64
N VAL A 388 8.09 -11.58 10.64
CA VAL A 388 7.23 -12.74 10.34
C VAL A 388 6.15 -12.95 11.39
N GLN A 389 6.46 -12.77 12.68
CA GLN A 389 5.44 -12.84 13.74
C GLN A 389 4.37 -11.76 13.56
N LYS A 390 4.78 -10.53 13.23
CA LYS A 390 3.85 -9.44 12.93
C LYS A 390 2.99 -9.77 11.71
N MET A 391 3.58 -10.32 10.65
CA MET A 391 2.82 -10.77 9.46
C MET A 391 1.78 -11.83 9.80
N GLY A 392 2.15 -12.83 10.61
CA GLY A 392 1.22 -13.84 11.11
C GLY A 392 0.06 -13.22 11.89
N LEU A 393 0.37 -12.30 12.82
CA LEU A 393 -0.64 -11.60 13.62
C LEU A 393 -1.57 -10.73 12.76
N THR A 394 -1.03 -9.99 11.81
CA THR A 394 -1.82 -9.17 10.88
C THR A 394 -2.73 -10.02 10.00
N SER A 395 -2.39 -11.28 9.75
CA SER A 395 -3.19 -12.18 8.90
C SER A 395 -4.55 -12.53 9.53
N PHE A 396 -4.68 -12.55 10.85
CA PHE A 396 -5.92 -12.96 11.55
C PHE A 396 -7.17 -12.16 11.15
N GLY A 397 -7.02 -10.89 10.77
CA GLY A 397 -8.15 -10.03 10.38
C GLY A 397 -8.48 -10.01 8.88
N LEU A 398 -7.76 -10.79 8.05
CA LEU A 398 -7.84 -10.66 6.60
C LEU A 398 -8.94 -11.52 5.99
N ARG A 399 -9.55 -11.00 4.92
CA ARG A 399 -10.73 -11.62 4.25
C ARG A 399 -10.47 -13.05 3.78
N TRP A 400 -9.24 -13.34 3.36
CA TRP A 400 -8.85 -14.65 2.84
C TRP A 400 -8.37 -15.61 3.93
N PHE A 401 -7.95 -15.13 5.10
CA PHE A 401 -7.32 -15.95 6.14
C PHE A 401 -8.36 -16.67 6.99
N VAL A 402 -9.42 -15.98 7.40
CA VAL A 402 -10.41 -16.54 8.33
C VAL A 402 -11.13 -17.78 7.81
N PRO A 403 -11.57 -17.84 6.54
CA PRO A 403 -12.13 -19.07 5.99
C PRO A 403 -11.13 -20.23 5.98
N ILE A 404 -9.83 -19.96 5.79
CA ILE A 404 -8.77 -21.00 5.81
C ILE A 404 -8.61 -21.60 7.21
N VAL A 405 -8.81 -20.81 8.28
CA VAL A 405 -8.75 -21.28 9.66
C VAL A 405 -9.94 -22.18 10.01
N HIS A 406 -11.15 -21.82 9.57
CA HIS A 406 -12.37 -22.48 10.05
C HIS A 406 -12.96 -23.51 9.08
N ASP A 407 -12.55 -23.55 7.81
CA ASP A 407 -13.04 -24.51 6.82
C ASP A 407 -11.87 -25.34 6.23
N PRO A 408 -11.75 -26.63 6.57
CA PRO A 408 -10.73 -27.52 6.02
C PRO A 408 -10.74 -27.61 4.49
N LYS A 409 -11.92 -27.48 3.84
CA LYS A 409 -12.03 -27.45 2.38
C LYS A 409 -11.45 -26.15 1.83
N ALA A 410 -11.67 -25.02 2.50
CA ALA A 410 -11.08 -23.74 2.13
C ALA A 410 -9.56 -23.76 2.28
N LYS A 411 -9.03 -24.32 3.38
CA LYS A 411 -7.59 -24.55 3.58
C LYS A 411 -6.99 -25.38 2.44
N LEU A 412 -7.59 -26.54 2.15
CA LEU A 412 -7.11 -27.42 1.08
C LEU A 412 -7.12 -26.71 -0.28
N ARG A 413 -8.19 -25.97 -0.61
CA ARG A 413 -8.29 -25.20 -1.86
C ARG A 413 -7.23 -24.09 -1.94
N ALA A 414 -6.99 -23.36 -0.85
CA ALA A 414 -5.97 -22.32 -0.79
C ALA A 414 -4.56 -22.91 -1.01
N MET A 415 -4.26 -24.04 -0.37
CA MET A 415 -3.00 -24.78 -0.56
C MET A 415 -2.84 -25.24 -2.02
N GLN A 416 -3.88 -25.85 -2.61
CA GLN A 416 -3.86 -26.29 -4.01
C GLN A 416 -3.69 -25.12 -4.98
N TYR A 417 -4.35 -23.99 -4.70
CA TYR A 417 -4.22 -22.79 -5.51
C TYR A 417 -2.79 -22.25 -5.46
N LEU A 418 -2.23 -22.05 -4.26
CA LEU A 418 -0.85 -21.62 -4.08
C LEU A 418 0.16 -22.62 -4.67
N ALA A 419 -0.14 -23.92 -4.65
CA ALA A 419 0.65 -24.94 -5.35
C ALA A 419 0.78 -24.67 -6.85
N SER A 420 -0.29 -24.16 -7.47
CA SER A 420 -0.36 -23.87 -8.90
C SER A 420 -0.02 -22.43 -9.28
N ALA A 421 0.07 -21.52 -8.31
CA ALA A 421 0.20 -20.09 -8.55
C ALA A 421 1.53 -19.75 -9.25
N PRO A 422 1.50 -18.94 -10.32
CA PRO A 422 2.71 -18.56 -11.03
C PRO A 422 3.55 -17.63 -10.16
N TRP A 423 4.85 -17.90 -10.12
CA TRP A 423 5.81 -17.09 -9.38
C TRP A 423 6.77 -16.41 -10.36
N PHE A 424 6.71 -15.08 -10.42
CA PHE A 424 7.55 -14.28 -11.30
C PHE A 424 8.72 -13.70 -10.51
N LEU A 425 9.95 -14.00 -10.95
CA LEU A 425 11.18 -13.48 -10.35
C LEU A 425 11.89 -12.61 -11.39
N SER A 426 11.99 -11.31 -11.14
CA SER A 426 12.83 -10.42 -11.92
C SER A 426 14.27 -10.50 -11.42
N THR A 427 15.13 -10.96 -12.32
CA THR A 427 16.59 -11.00 -12.15
C THR A 427 17.23 -9.77 -12.77
N HIS A 428 18.56 -9.79 -12.91
CA HIS A 428 19.25 -8.74 -13.63
C HIS A 428 18.86 -8.67 -15.12
N ASN A 429 18.49 -9.75 -15.81
CA ASN A 429 18.31 -9.69 -17.28
C ASN A 429 16.98 -10.21 -17.80
N ALA A 430 16.16 -10.80 -16.93
CA ALA A 430 14.92 -11.43 -17.35
C ALA A 430 13.96 -11.59 -16.17
N ILE A 431 12.68 -11.73 -16.50
CA ILE A 431 11.66 -12.25 -15.59
C ILE A 431 11.49 -13.74 -15.86
N ILE A 432 11.79 -14.56 -14.87
CA ILE A 432 11.61 -16.02 -14.94
C ILE A 432 10.29 -16.41 -14.26
N LYS A 433 9.58 -17.37 -14.87
CA LYS A 433 8.33 -17.95 -14.34
C LYS A 433 8.63 -19.30 -13.69
N GLY A 434 8.18 -19.47 -12.46
CA GLY A 434 8.17 -20.74 -11.75
C GLY A 434 6.84 -20.96 -11.03
N PHE A 435 6.85 -21.85 -10.05
CA PHE A 435 5.70 -22.10 -9.17
C PHE A 435 6.00 -21.60 -7.77
N TYR A 436 5.00 -20.95 -7.16
CA TYR A 436 5.08 -20.41 -5.80
C TYR A 436 5.51 -21.49 -4.79
N HIS A 437 4.83 -22.63 -4.81
CA HIS A 437 5.01 -23.66 -3.81
C HIS A 437 6.39 -24.32 -3.86
N ALA A 438 7.02 -24.39 -5.03
CA ALA A 438 8.41 -24.84 -5.16
C ALA A 438 9.42 -23.90 -4.48
N LYS A 439 9.01 -22.67 -4.13
CA LYS A 439 9.85 -21.68 -3.44
C LYS A 439 9.44 -21.46 -1.99
N CYS A 440 8.15 -21.50 -1.69
CA CYS A 440 7.60 -21.02 -0.43
C CYS A 440 6.77 -22.04 0.36
N GLY A 441 6.41 -23.18 -0.23
CA GLY A 441 5.49 -24.12 0.43
C GLY A 441 4.12 -23.47 0.71
N PHE A 442 3.63 -23.61 1.93
CA PHE A 442 2.43 -22.93 2.45
C PHE A 442 2.80 -22.17 3.74
N PRO A 443 3.04 -20.84 3.69
CA PRO A 443 3.68 -20.12 4.79
C PRO A 443 2.74 -19.85 5.97
N PHE A 444 1.43 -19.98 5.79
CA PHE A 444 0.41 -19.60 6.76
C PHE A 444 0.11 -20.69 7.81
N GLU A 445 0.70 -21.88 7.69
CA GLU A 445 0.39 -23.04 8.55
C GLU A 445 0.53 -22.70 10.05
N LYS A 446 1.64 -22.05 10.42
CA LYS A 446 1.88 -21.65 11.81
C LYS A 446 0.87 -20.62 12.32
N ALA A 447 0.51 -19.64 11.49
CA ALA A 447 -0.49 -18.65 11.85
C ALA A 447 -1.87 -19.29 12.03
N ILE A 448 -2.22 -20.29 11.21
CA ILE A 448 -3.46 -21.05 11.33
C ILE A 448 -3.48 -21.86 12.63
N GLN A 449 -2.40 -22.58 12.96
CA GLN A 449 -2.32 -23.32 14.22
C GLN A 449 -2.51 -22.40 15.44
N GLN A 450 -1.86 -21.22 15.43
CA GLN A 450 -2.04 -20.20 16.47
C GLN A 450 -3.46 -19.61 16.50
N ALA A 451 -4.17 -19.65 15.38
CA ALA A 451 -5.58 -19.28 15.32
C ALA A 451 -6.44 -20.30 16.06
N GLU A 452 -6.20 -21.59 15.81
CA GLU A 452 -6.97 -22.74 16.27
C GLU A 452 -6.76 -23.08 17.76
N ASP A 453 -5.56 -22.85 18.30
CA ASP A 453 -5.20 -23.15 19.71
C ASP A 453 -5.87 -22.23 20.76
N HIS A 454 -6.71 -21.30 20.33
CA HIS A 454 -7.29 -20.20 21.12
C HIS A 454 -8.73 -19.93 20.70
#